data_AF-A0A953HG23-F1
#
_entry.id   AF-A0A953HG23-F1
#
_cell.length_a   1.000
_cell.length_b   1.000
_cell.length_c   1.000
_cell.angle_alpha   90.00
_cell.angle_beta   90.00
_cell.angle_gamma   90.00
#
_symmetry.space_group_name_H-M   'P 1'
#
loop_
_entity.id
_entity.type
_entity.pdbx_description
1 polymer ?
#
loop_
_entity_poly.entity_id
_entity_poly.type
_entity_poly.pdbx_seq_one_letter_code
_entity_poly.pdbx_strand_id
1 'polypeptide(L)'
;MIEKLVSLKGLVLVAVVLLVPLFALGWLTREDPADKPYLRIVGGGFIFNYRVSDVYYGFTAIVQKPLPTGTIVEAEFEDPAGGTMHTVRQRIGGPEMAKFAMRSPSVRGVEAGKPYNVAIRVFDRDEKHLLWQDDMQFTSQVSDAVVPDAPLTVGPGYARNPNAGG
;
A
#
# COMPACT_ATOMS: atom_id res chain seq x y z
N MET A 1 18.21 -55.67 -16.06
CA MET A 1 18.03 -54.21 -16.15
C MET A 1 17.84 -53.55 -14.78
N ILE A 2 17.08 -54.16 -13.86
CA ILE A 2 16.81 -53.62 -12.51
C ILE A 2 18.08 -53.56 -11.63
N GLU A 3 18.98 -54.55 -11.69
CA GLU A 3 20.23 -54.55 -10.89
C GLU A 3 21.18 -53.38 -11.21
N LYS A 4 21.20 -52.88 -12.46
CA LYS A 4 21.99 -51.69 -12.83
C LYS A 4 21.39 -50.39 -12.30
N LEU A 5 20.07 -50.36 -12.05
CA LEU A 5 19.37 -49.22 -11.47
C LEU A 5 19.65 -49.05 -9.97
N VAL A 6 19.87 -50.16 -9.25
CA VAL A 6 20.15 -50.18 -7.80
C VAL A 6 21.65 -50.05 -7.48
N SER A 7 22.51 -50.12 -8.50
CA SER A 7 23.93 -49.79 -8.36
C SER A 7 24.10 -48.31 -7.97
N LEU A 8 25.04 -48.00 -7.08
CA LEU A 8 25.38 -46.63 -6.65
C LEU A 8 25.55 -45.68 -7.85
N LYS A 9 26.17 -46.14 -8.94
CA LYS A 9 26.36 -45.35 -10.17
C LYS A 9 25.04 -45.07 -10.90
N GLY A 10 24.14 -46.06 -10.95
CA GLY A 10 22.80 -45.90 -11.53
C GLY A 10 21.94 -44.94 -10.72
N LEU A 11 22.02 -45.03 -9.38
CA LEU A 11 21.31 -44.13 -8.47
C LEU A 11 21.78 -42.68 -8.62
N VAL A 12 23.09 -42.45 -8.72
CA VAL A 12 23.67 -41.12 -8.94
C VAL A 12 23.26 -40.56 -10.31
N LEU A 13 23.27 -41.38 -11.37
CA LEU A 13 22.85 -40.94 -12.70
C LEU A 13 21.38 -40.51 -12.71
N VAL A 14 20.49 -41.30 -12.12
CA VAL A 14 19.06 -40.97 -12.01
C VAL A 14 18.85 -39.71 -11.17
N ALA A 15 19.57 -39.55 -10.07
CA ALA A 15 19.51 -38.36 -9.24
C ALA A 15 19.96 -37.10 -10.01
N VAL A 16 21.04 -37.17 -10.78
CA VAL A 16 21.50 -36.04 -11.61
C VAL A 16 20.48 -35.72 -12.71
N VAL A 17 19.95 -36.73 -13.40
CA VAL A 17 18.93 -36.54 -14.45
C VAL A 17 17.65 -35.92 -13.91
N LEU A 18 17.30 -36.13 -12.64
CA LEU A 18 16.15 -35.49 -11.99
C LEU A 18 16.48 -34.10 -11.42
N LEU A 19 17.61 -33.96 -10.72
CA LEU A 19 17.95 -32.74 -9.99
C LEU A 19 18.39 -31.60 -10.92
N VAL A 20 19.11 -31.90 -12.01
CA VAL A 20 19.57 -30.87 -12.96
C VAL A 20 18.42 -30.13 -13.63
N PRO A 21 17.38 -30.79 -14.21
CA PRO A 21 16.26 -30.06 -14.79
C PRO A 21 15.42 -29.34 -13.73
N LEU A 22 15.27 -29.90 -12.52
CA LEU A 22 14.57 -29.20 -11.43
C LEU A 22 15.34 -27.95 -10.97
N PHE A 23 16.66 -28.02 -10.88
CA PHE A 23 17.50 -26.87 -10.55
C PHE A 23 17.49 -25.83 -11.68
N ALA A 24 17.60 -26.26 -12.93
CA ALA A 24 17.51 -25.38 -14.09
C ALA A 24 16.15 -24.67 -14.14
N LEU A 25 15.05 -25.40 -13.91
CA LEU A 25 13.71 -24.82 -13.84
C LEU A 25 13.60 -23.82 -12.69
N GLY A 26 14.03 -24.19 -11.48
CA GLY A 26 14.02 -23.30 -10.32
C GLY A 26 14.90 -22.07 -10.48
N TRP A 27 16.01 -22.16 -11.21
CA TRP A 27 16.85 -21.02 -11.53
C TRP A 27 16.18 -20.10 -12.57
N LEU A 28 15.53 -20.67 -13.58
CA LEU A 28 14.86 -19.91 -14.64
C LEU A 28 13.57 -19.22 -14.15
N THR A 29 12.92 -19.78 -13.14
CA THR A 29 11.70 -19.21 -12.52
C THR A 29 11.97 -18.41 -11.25
N ARG A 30 13.25 -18.24 -10.87
CA ARG A 30 13.62 -17.45 -9.70
C ARG A 30 13.37 -15.97 -9.95
N GLU A 31 12.49 -15.38 -9.16
CA GLU A 31 12.37 -13.92 -9.04
C GLU A 31 13.52 -13.39 -8.18
N ASP A 32 14.26 -12.39 -8.66
CA ASP A 32 15.30 -11.75 -7.84
C ASP A 32 14.63 -10.95 -6.70
N PRO A 33 14.99 -11.20 -5.42
CA PRO A 33 14.57 -10.35 -4.33
C PRO A 33 14.91 -8.87 -4.53
N ALA A 34 15.94 -8.55 -5.33
CA ALA A 34 16.31 -7.20 -5.73
C ALA A 34 15.24 -6.50 -6.60
N ASP A 35 14.43 -7.24 -7.34
CA ASP A 35 13.41 -6.68 -8.24
C ASP A 35 12.09 -6.37 -7.53
N LYS A 36 11.92 -6.84 -6.29
CA LYS A 36 10.69 -6.58 -5.52
C LYS A 36 10.58 -5.09 -5.17
N PRO A 37 9.40 -4.46 -5.26
CA PRO A 37 9.23 -3.10 -4.76
C PRO A 37 9.43 -3.07 -3.25
N TYR A 38 9.74 -1.91 -2.67
CA TYR A 38 9.86 -1.80 -1.20
C TYR A 38 8.52 -2.00 -0.51
N LEU A 39 7.47 -1.42 -1.10
CA LEU A 39 6.12 -1.48 -0.61
C LEU A 39 5.22 -2.15 -1.65
N ARG A 40 4.24 -2.91 -1.18
CA ARG A 40 3.13 -3.39 -2.02
C ARG A 40 1.83 -2.86 -1.43
N ILE A 41 1.07 -2.17 -2.27
CA ILE A 41 -0.18 -1.55 -1.89
C ILE A 41 -1.29 -2.59 -2.03
N VAL A 42 -1.94 -2.92 -0.92
CA VAL A 42 -2.93 -4.03 -0.87
C VAL A 42 -4.37 -3.55 -0.94
N GLY A 43 -4.60 -2.27 -0.77
CA GLY A 43 -5.92 -1.67 -0.85
C GLY A 43 -5.89 -0.20 -0.47
N GLY A 44 -6.98 0.48 -0.75
CA GLY A 44 -7.16 1.90 -0.50
C GLY A 44 -8.42 2.44 -1.15
N GLY A 45 -8.66 3.73 -0.99
CA GLY A 45 -9.81 4.42 -1.54
C GLY A 45 -10.34 5.50 -0.60
N PHE A 46 -11.50 6.05 -0.97
CA PHE A 46 -12.19 7.09 -0.22
C PHE A 46 -13.06 6.51 0.90
N ILE A 47 -13.04 7.17 2.05
CA ILE A 47 -13.90 6.92 3.19
C ILE A 47 -14.79 8.14 3.35
N PHE A 48 -16.11 7.93 3.33
CA PHE A 48 -17.12 8.96 3.54
C PHE A 48 -17.84 8.71 4.87
N ASN A 49 -17.68 9.63 5.82
CA ASN A 49 -18.34 9.57 7.11
C ASN A 49 -19.41 10.66 7.24
N TYR A 50 -20.64 10.27 6.92
CA TYR A 50 -21.83 11.12 6.97
C TYR A 50 -22.19 11.61 8.38
N ARG A 51 -21.77 10.90 9.44
CA ARG A 51 -22.16 11.22 10.82
C ARG A 51 -21.35 12.39 11.37
N VAL A 52 -20.07 12.45 11.00
CA VAL A 52 -19.12 13.48 11.44
C VAL A 52 -18.67 14.40 10.30
N SER A 53 -19.31 14.31 9.13
CA SER A 53 -19.01 15.13 7.95
C SER A 53 -17.56 15.10 7.50
N ASP A 54 -16.95 13.92 7.57
CA ASP A 54 -15.54 13.73 7.25
C ASP A 54 -15.39 12.89 5.99
N VAL A 55 -14.50 13.32 5.10
CA VAL A 55 -14.11 12.60 3.88
C VAL A 55 -12.61 12.62 3.81
N TYR A 56 -12.00 11.44 3.67
CA TYR A 56 -10.56 11.30 3.45
C TYR A 56 -10.33 10.07 2.59
N TYR A 57 -9.14 9.94 2.05
CA TYR A 57 -8.76 8.74 1.32
C TYR A 57 -7.36 8.31 1.69
N GLY A 58 -7.06 7.05 1.45
CA GLY A 58 -5.84 6.47 1.95
C GLY A 58 -5.60 5.09 1.39
N PHE A 59 -4.47 4.52 1.78
CA PHE A 59 -4.06 3.19 1.35
C PHE A 59 -3.43 2.41 2.49
N THR A 60 -3.36 1.11 2.30
CA THR A 60 -2.65 0.18 3.16
C THR A 60 -1.50 -0.44 2.38
N ALA A 61 -0.30 -0.38 2.95
CA ALA A 61 0.92 -0.94 2.37
C ALA A 61 1.42 -2.13 3.19
N ILE A 62 1.99 -3.12 2.49
CA ILE A 62 2.77 -4.21 3.06
C ILE A 62 4.23 -4.00 2.68
N VAL A 63 5.12 -4.07 3.66
CA VAL A 63 6.56 -3.99 3.47
C VAL A 63 7.05 -5.30 2.85
N GLN A 64 7.62 -5.23 1.64
CA GLN A 64 8.14 -6.39 0.90
C GLN A 64 9.65 -6.55 1.07
N LYS A 65 10.37 -5.44 1.29
CA LYS A 65 11.80 -5.40 1.60
C LYS A 65 11.99 -4.78 2.98
N PRO A 66 12.82 -5.36 3.87
CA PRO A 66 13.09 -4.77 5.17
C PRO A 66 13.50 -3.31 5.06
N LEU A 67 12.78 -2.42 5.75
CA LEU A 67 13.10 -1.01 5.82
C LEU A 67 13.97 -0.74 7.04
N PRO A 68 15.07 0.02 6.90
CA PRO A 68 15.84 0.47 8.05
C PRO A 68 14.98 1.21 9.07
N THR A 69 15.27 1.05 10.36
CA THR A 69 14.60 1.80 11.42
C THR A 69 14.71 3.30 11.19
N GLY A 70 13.57 3.99 11.20
CA GLY A 70 13.50 5.43 11.02
C GLY A 70 13.36 5.90 9.58
N THR A 71 13.28 4.99 8.60
CA THR A 71 12.84 5.28 7.22
C THR A 71 11.59 6.15 7.22
N ILE A 72 11.53 7.11 6.31
CA ILE A 72 10.40 8.02 6.17
C ILE A 72 9.61 7.63 4.93
N VAL A 73 8.33 7.32 5.11
CA VAL A 73 7.37 7.16 4.01
C VAL A 73 6.58 8.45 3.91
N GLU A 74 6.62 9.05 2.73
CA GLU A 74 5.87 10.23 2.36
C GLU A 74 4.80 9.83 1.34
N ALA A 75 3.58 10.29 1.57
CA ALA A 75 2.48 10.16 0.63
C ALA A 75 1.94 11.56 0.32
N GLU A 76 1.91 11.91 -0.95
CA GLU A 76 1.30 13.13 -1.46
C GLU A 76 -0.05 12.77 -2.08
N PHE A 77 -1.11 13.34 -1.53
CA PHE A 77 -2.49 13.11 -1.95
C PHE A 77 -2.96 14.32 -2.75
N GLU A 78 -3.42 14.12 -3.99
CA GLU A 78 -4.08 15.19 -4.76
C GLU A 78 -5.26 15.79 -3.99
N ASP A 79 -5.38 17.11 -3.98
CA ASP A 79 -6.51 17.81 -3.38
C ASP A 79 -7.70 17.78 -4.35
N PRO A 80 -8.81 17.11 -4.01
CA PRO A 80 -9.97 17.04 -4.89
C PRO A 80 -10.59 18.39 -5.24
N ALA A 81 -10.43 19.40 -4.38
CA ALA A 81 -10.87 20.77 -4.62
C ALA A 81 -9.96 21.54 -5.61
N GLY A 82 -8.88 20.92 -6.09
CA GLY A 82 -7.93 21.51 -7.04
C GLY A 82 -6.82 22.34 -6.40
N GLY A 83 -6.64 22.25 -5.07
CA GLY A 83 -5.54 22.89 -4.36
C GLY A 83 -4.20 22.16 -4.47
N THR A 84 -3.28 22.51 -3.57
CA THR A 84 -1.96 21.86 -3.47
C THR A 84 -2.10 20.45 -2.89
N MET A 85 -1.28 19.51 -3.34
CA MET A 85 -1.26 18.16 -2.79
C MET A 85 -1.04 18.15 -1.27
N HIS A 86 -1.73 17.26 -0.57
CA HIS A 86 -1.55 17.05 0.86
C HIS A 86 -0.42 16.07 1.11
N THR A 87 0.67 16.54 1.71
CA THR A 87 1.82 15.70 2.07
C THR A 87 1.64 15.15 3.48
N VAL A 88 1.67 13.82 3.61
CA VAL A 88 1.61 13.10 4.88
C VAL A 88 2.85 12.26 5.01
N ARG A 89 3.52 12.36 6.16
CA ARG A 89 4.81 11.69 6.41
C ARG A 89 4.70 10.80 7.63
N GLN A 90 5.22 9.59 7.51
CA GLN A 90 5.24 8.60 8.59
C GLN A 90 6.63 7.99 8.71
N ARG A 91 7.17 7.98 9.94
CA ARG A 91 8.40 7.23 10.25
C ARG A 91 8.07 5.78 10.56
N ILE A 92 8.81 4.87 9.94
CA ILE A 92 8.71 3.43 10.18
C ILE A 92 9.52 3.08 11.43
N GLY A 93 8.84 2.47 12.41
CA GLY A 93 9.39 2.20 13.75
C GLY A 93 10.51 1.17 13.77
N GLY A 94 10.55 0.26 12.80
CA GLY A 94 11.55 -0.79 12.73
C GLY A 94 11.24 -1.86 11.69
N PRO A 95 12.15 -2.82 11.51
CA PRO A 95 12.02 -3.91 10.54
C PRO A 95 10.84 -4.86 10.82
N GLU A 96 10.29 -4.85 12.04
CA GLU A 96 9.10 -5.61 12.44
C GLU A 96 7.78 -5.05 11.88
N MET A 97 7.78 -3.80 11.40
CA MET A 97 6.59 -3.18 10.83
C MET A 97 6.30 -3.75 9.43
N ALA A 98 5.56 -4.85 9.38
CA ALA A 98 5.23 -5.53 8.12
C ALA A 98 4.09 -4.83 7.34
N LYS A 99 3.28 -4.01 7.99
CA LYS A 99 2.07 -3.40 7.41
C LYS A 99 1.76 -2.06 8.08
N PHE A 100 1.36 -1.07 7.29
CA PHE A 100 0.89 0.23 7.79
C PHE A 100 -0.15 0.84 6.85
N ALA A 101 -0.82 1.89 7.31
CA ALA A 101 -1.80 2.63 6.52
C ALA A 101 -1.51 4.13 6.61
N MET A 102 -1.69 4.83 5.50
CA MET A 102 -1.58 6.29 5.41
C MET A 102 -2.86 6.84 4.82
N ARG A 103 -3.27 8.02 5.28
CA ARG A 103 -4.47 8.71 4.81
C ARG A 103 -4.20 10.19 4.64
N SER A 104 -4.91 10.81 3.70
CA SER A 104 -5.00 12.24 3.56
C SER A 104 -5.59 12.89 4.82
N PRO A 105 -5.40 14.20 5.01
CA PRO A 105 -6.30 15.01 5.80
C PRO A 105 -7.75 14.93 5.28
N SER A 106 -8.68 15.53 6.01
CA SER A 106 -10.05 15.73 5.53
C SER A 106 -10.04 16.56 4.25
N VAL A 107 -10.74 16.08 3.21
CA VAL A 107 -10.83 16.69 1.89
C VAL A 107 -12.29 17.02 1.55
N ARG A 108 -12.48 17.92 0.58
CA ARG A 108 -13.78 18.24 -0.04
C ARG A 108 -13.62 18.36 -1.56
N GLY A 109 -14.71 18.35 -2.30
CA GLY A 109 -14.70 18.45 -3.77
C GLY A 109 -14.45 17.10 -4.46
N VAL A 110 -14.83 16.00 -3.83
CA VAL A 110 -14.69 14.66 -4.44
C VAL A 110 -15.79 14.46 -5.46
N GLU A 111 -15.42 14.20 -6.71
CA GLU A 111 -16.32 13.93 -7.81
C GLU A 111 -16.44 12.41 -8.05
N ALA A 112 -17.65 11.95 -8.32
CA ALA A 112 -17.89 10.54 -8.67
C ALA A 112 -17.24 10.21 -10.02
N GLY A 113 -16.50 9.10 -10.08
CA GLY A 113 -15.84 8.61 -11.28
C GLY A 113 -14.51 9.32 -11.62
N LYS A 114 -14.14 10.38 -10.92
CA LYS A 114 -12.88 11.10 -11.15
C LYS A 114 -11.71 10.39 -10.44
N PRO A 115 -10.61 10.06 -11.15
CA PRO A 115 -9.40 9.55 -10.53
C PRO A 115 -8.60 10.68 -9.88
N TYR A 116 -8.07 10.44 -8.69
CA TYR A 116 -7.20 11.34 -7.95
C TYR A 116 -5.87 10.66 -7.66
N ASN A 117 -4.75 11.35 -7.92
CA ASN A 117 -3.42 10.77 -7.81
C ASN A 117 -2.90 10.73 -6.37
N VAL A 118 -2.15 9.68 -6.06
CA VAL A 118 -1.37 9.54 -4.83
C VAL A 118 0.05 9.14 -5.22
N ALA A 119 1.00 10.01 -4.91
CA ALA A 119 2.43 9.73 -5.07
C ALA A 119 3.01 9.26 -3.74
N ILE A 120 3.79 8.18 -3.77
CA ILE A 120 4.43 7.60 -2.60
C ILE A 120 5.94 7.68 -2.81
N ARG A 121 6.65 8.17 -1.78
CA ARG A 121 8.11 8.21 -1.74
C ARG A 121 8.60 7.62 -0.44
N VAL A 122 9.64 6.81 -0.53
CA VAL A 122 10.31 6.20 0.61
C VAL A 122 11.71 6.74 0.65
N PHE A 123 12.04 7.43 1.72
CA PHE A 123 13.36 8.01 1.96
C PHE A 123 14.12 7.24 3.04
N ASP A 124 15.43 7.38 3.04
CA ASP A 124 16.25 6.99 4.17
C ASP A 124 15.87 7.78 5.45
N ARG A 125 16.49 7.42 6.57
CA ARG A 125 16.13 7.97 7.88
C ARG A 125 16.39 9.47 8.03
N ASP A 126 17.32 9.98 7.22
CA ASP A 126 17.82 11.36 7.23
C ASP A 126 17.22 12.20 6.10
N GLU A 127 16.30 11.64 5.31
CA GLU A 127 15.66 12.28 4.16
C GLU A 127 16.64 12.73 3.06
N LYS A 128 17.78 12.05 2.94
CA LYS A 128 18.82 12.41 1.96
C LYS A 128 18.74 11.58 0.70
N HIS A 129 18.30 10.32 0.82
CA HIS A 129 18.26 9.39 -0.29
C HIS A 129 16.85 8.87 -0.52
N LEU A 130 16.36 9.02 -1.75
CA LEU A 130 15.15 8.35 -2.21
C LEU A 130 15.46 6.88 -2.46
N LEU A 131 14.83 6.00 -1.67
CA LEU A 131 14.98 4.56 -1.76
C LEU A 131 14.01 3.95 -2.76
N TRP A 132 12.80 4.51 -2.86
CA TRP A 132 11.73 4.00 -3.72
C TRP A 132 10.64 5.04 -3.92
N GLN A 133 9.94 4.96 -5.06
CA GLN A 133 8.75 5.75 -5.34
C GLN A 133 7.75 4.95 -6.17
N ASP A 134 6.48 5.33 -6.09
CA ASP A 134 5.38 4.76 -6.88
C ASP A 134 4.22 5.74 -6.94
N ASP A 135 3.38 5.61 -7.96
CA ASP A 135 2.24 6.46 -8.22
C ASP A 135 1.00 5.61 -8.46
N MET A 136 -0.13 6.01 -7.87
CA MET A 136 -1.40 5.33 -8.08
C MET A 136 -2.56 6.31 -8.12
N GLN A 137 -3.73 5.79 -8.48
CA GLN A 137 -4.96 6.57 -8.53
C GLN A 137 -6.05 5.90 -7.70
N PHE A 138 -6.82 6.73 -6.98
CA PHE A 138 -8.06 6.32 -6.33
C PHE A 138 -9.24 7.02 -6.98
N THR A 139 -10.31 6.27 -7.19
CA THR A 139 -11.57 6.77 -7.71
C THR A 139 -12.68 6.42 -6.74
N SER A 140 -13.58 7.37 -6.49
CA SER A 140 -14.84 7.12 -5.77
C SER A 140 -16.00 6.96 -6.75
N GLN A 141 -16.97 6.09 -6.44
CA GLN A 141 -18.24 6.01 -7.18
C GLN A 141 -19.28 7.03 -6.69
N VAL A 142 -18.97 7.74 -5.61
CA VAL A 142 -19.86 8.69 -4.94
C VAL A 142 -19.13 10.02 -4.77
N SER A 143 -19.83 11.13 -5.00
CA SER A 143 -19.31 12.48 -4.76
C SER A 143 -19.43 12.86 -3.28
N ASP A 144 -18.55 13.70 -2.75
CA ASP A 144 -18.70 14.21 -1.38
C ASP A 144 -19.91 15.11 -1.18
N ALA A 145 -20.62 15.51 -2.23
CA ALA A 145 -21.89 16.23 -2.14
C ALA A 145 -22.98 15.49 -1.34
N VAL A 146 -22.86 14.16 -1.17
CA VAL A 146 -23.76 13.40 -0.28
C VAL A 146 -23.39 13.54 1.21
N VAL A 147 -22.22 14.09 1.52
CA VAL A 147 -21.74 14.30 2.87
C VAL A 147 -22.12 15.72 3.33
N PRO A 148 -22.87 15.85 4.44
CA PRO A 148 -23.30 17.15 4.93
C PRO A 148 -22.12 18.09 5.22
N ASP A 149 -22.34 19.40 5.10
CA ASP A 149 -21.32 20.41 5.44
C ASP A 149 -21.02 20.45 6.96
N ALA A 150 -21.98 20.07 7.79
CA ALA A 150 -21.84 20.01 9.24
C ALA A 150 -22.19 18.61 9.79
N PRO A 151 -21.45 18.11 10.79
CA PRO A 151 -21.70 16.81 11.42
C PRO A 151 -23.18 16.63 11.79
N LEU A 152 -23.79 15.48 11.45
CA LEU A 152 -25.16 15.20 11.88
C LEU A 152 -25.28 14.89 13.37
N THR A 153 -24.16 14.50 13.98
CA THR A 153 -24.09 14.09 15.39
C THR A 153 -22.91 14.73 16.11
N VAL A 154 -23.05 14.94 17.41
CA VAL A 154 -22.02 15.51 18.29
C VAL A 154 -21.82 14.65 19.54
N GLY A 155 -20.58 14.65 20.04
CA GLY A 155 -20.19 13.96 21.27
C GLY A 155 -20.13 12.42 21.14
N PRO A 156 -19.56 11.74 22.15
CA PRO A 156 -19.37 10.28 22.13
C PRO A 156 -20.68 9.48 22.11
N GLY A 157 -21.80 10.10 22.51
CA GLY A 157 -23.13 9.49 22.50
C GLY A 157 -23.92 9.69 21.19
N TYR A 158 -23.31 10.28 20.15
CA TYR A 158 -23.98 10.56 18.86
C TYR A 158 -25.30 11.34 19.02
N ALA A 159 -25.33 12.34 19.90
CA ALA A 159 -26.48 13.20 20.03
C ALA A 159 -26.70 13.99 18.73
N ARG A 160 -27.94 14.24 18.35
CA ARG A 160 -28.26 15.03 17.14
C ARG A 160 -27.59 16.40 17.24
N ASN A 161 -26.87 16.80 16.20
CA ASN A 161 -26.25 18.12 16.17
C ASN A 161 -27.34 19.20 15.99
N PRO A 162 -27.50 20.15 16.93
CA PRO A 162 -28.46 21.25 16.78
C PRO A 162 -28.11 22.21 15.64
N ASN A 163 -26.86 22.22 15.20
CA ASN A 163 -26.37 23.02 14.08
C ASN A 163 -26.32 22.25 12.75
N ALA A 164 -26.73 20.96 12.74
CA ALA A 164 -26.91 20.26 11.47
C ALA A 164 -28.12 20.87 10.77
N GLY A 165 -27.86 21.70 9.76
CA GLY A 165 -28.89 22.28 8.92
C GLY A 165 -29.74 21.17 8.28
N GLY A 166 -31.06 21.35 8.35
CA GLY A 166 -32.00 20.73 7.43
C GLY A 166 -32.22 21.62 6.22
#